data_AF-A0AAP2GDA2-F1
#
_entry.id   AF-A0AAP2GDA2-F1
#
_cell.length_a   1.000
_cell.length_b   1.000
_cell.length_c   1.000
_cell.angle_alpha   90.00
_cell.angle_beta   90.00
_cell.angle_gamma   90.00
#
_symmetry.space_group_name_H-M   'P 1'
#
loop_
_entity.id
_entity.type
_entity.pdbx_description
1 polymer ?
#
loop_
_entity_poly.entity_id
_entity_poly.type
_entity_poly.pdbx_seq_one_letter_code
_entity_poly.pdbx_strand_id
1 'polypeptide(L)'
;MEQDKIALAKRYAKLSNDQLLKMVEDHRDYTPEAFEVLRQEIDNRQIPQKDVTEFKFKTAVNKAILTERSLVPLSPWQKVFYFFAFFIPPYLGIVIGAFGMNSEEDGYTTKARQMRFFRWAGFLSTLIIIVICSQVPLLILILWPASFALAYKFAPKPQAYTEH
;
A
#
# COMPACT_ATOMS: atom_id res chain seq x y z
N MET A 1 7.01 37.92 0.34
CA MET A 1 8.38 37.37 0.32
C MET A 1 9.02 37.34 1.72
N GLU A 2 9.33 38.47 2.36
CA GLU A 2 9.98 38.43 3.69
C GLU A 2 9.06 37.93 4.81
N GLN A 3 7.77 38.28 4.75
CA GLN A 3 6.75 37.77 5.67
C GLN A 3 6.53 36.24 5.53
N ASP A 4 6.71 35.69 4.33
CA ASP A 4 6.54 34.26 4.06
C ASP A 4 7.69 33.44 4.65
N LYS A 5 8.94 33.94 4.56
CA LYS A 5 10.11 33.32 5.19
C LYS A 5 9.98 33.28 6.72
N ILE A 6 9.46 34.35 7.34
CA ILE A 6 9.22 34.40 8.79
C ILE A 6 8.12 33.41 9.21
N ALA A 7 7.06 33.28 8.41
CA ALA A 7 5.99 32.31 8.67
C ALA A 7 6.50 30.85 8.55
N LEU A 8 7.35 30.57 7.55
CA LEU A 8 8.00 29.27 7.36
C LEU A 8 8.94 28.93 8.53
N ALA A 9 9.78 29.87 8.95
CA ALA A 9 10.68 29.68 10.09
C ALA A 9 9.91 29.34 11.37
N LYS A 10 8.79 30.05 11.65
CA LYS A 10 7.91 29.75 12.79
C LYS A 10 7.25 28.38 12.70
N ARG A 11 6.98 27.87 11.49
CA ARG A 11 6.45 26.52 11.30
C ARG A 11 7.51 25.46 11.55
N TYR A 12 8.70 25.63 10.96
CA TYR A 12 9.80 24.68 11.12
C TYR A 12 10.34 24.62 12.55
N ALA A 13 10.32 25.75 13.26
CA ALA A 13 10.60 25.83 14.70
C ALA A 13 9.76 24.85 15.55
N LYS A 14 8.55 24.48 15.11
CA LYS A 14 7.65 23.56 15.83
C LYS A 14 7.82 22.09 15.44
N LEU A 15 8.56 21.80 14.38
CA LEU A 15 8.79 20.43 13.90
C LEU A 15 9.85 19.72 14.73
N SER A 16 9.74 18.40 14.84
CA SER A 16 10.79 17.57 15.46
C SER A 16 12.02 17.45 14.55
N ASN A 17 13.17 17.06 15.11
CA ASN A 17 14.39 16.86 14.34
C ASN A 17 14.21 15.81 13.23
N ASP A 18 13.50 14.71 13.52
CA ASP A 18 13.17 13.68 12.52
C ASP A 18 12.33 14.24 11.35
N GLN A 19 11.38 15.13 11.64
CA GLN A 19 10.56 15.77 10.61
C GLN A 19 11.39 16.71 9.73
N LEU A 20 12.30 17.50 10.31
CA LEU A 20 13.20 18.37 9.55
C LEU A 20 14.16 17.56 8.67
N LEU A 21 14.72 16.48 9.21
CA LEU A 21 15.62 15.59 8.46
C LEU A 21 14.88 14.88 7.31
N LYS A 22 13.62 14.49 7.51
CA LYS A 22 12.78 13.96 6.45
C LYS A 22 12.54 14.98 5.32
N MET A 23 12.23 16.23 5.68
CA MET A 23 12.05 17.31 4.69
C MET A 23 13.33 17.58 3.88
N VAL A 24 14.51 17.35 4.46
CA VAL A 24 15.79 17.44 3.72
C VAL A 24 15.97 16.27 2.75
N GLU A 25 15.56 15.07 3.12
CA GLU A 25 15.59 13.91 2.21
C GLU A 25 14.68 14.15 1.00
N ASP A 26 13.47 14.66 1.25
CA ASP A 26 12.42 14.96 0.25
C ASP A 26 12.56 16.36 -0.40
N HIS A 27 13.77 16.95 -0.41
CA HIS A 27 14.05 18.32 -0.88
C HIS A 27 13.52 18.69 -2.28
N ARG A 28 13.21 17.71 -3.13
CA ARG A 28 12.67 17.92 -4.49
C ARG A 28 11.24 18.45 -4.49
N ASP A 29 10.50 18.23 -3.42
CA ASP A 29 9.10 18.65 -3.30
C ASP A 29 8.95 20.08 -2.74
N TYR A 30 10.07 20.72 -2.38
CA TYR A 30 10.08 22.03 -1.72
C TYR A 30 10.62 23.14 -2.63
N THR A 31 10.09 24.35 -2.44
CA THR A 31 10.62 25.54 -3.09
C THR A 31 12.03 25.86 -2.57
N PRO A 32 12.92 26.44 -3.39
CA PRO A 32 14.28 26.80 -2.96
C PRO A 32 14.30 27.66 -1.68
N GLU A 33 13.35 28.58 -1.56
CA GLU A 33 13.18 29.47 -0.40
C GLU A 33 12.79 28.70 0.87
N ALA A 34 11.89 27.72 0.75
CA ALA A 34 11.52 26.85 1.86
C ALA A 34 12.69 25.97 2.30
N PHE A 35 13.52 25.53 1.35
CA PHE A 35 14.71 24.73 1.64
C PHE A 35 15.83 25.54 2.31
N GLU A 36 16.01 26.82 1.95
CA GLU A 36 16.93 27.73 2.65
C GLU A 36 16.56 27.90 4.13
N VAL A 37 15.29 28.17 4.41
CA VAL A 37 14.79 28.34 5.80
C VAL A 37 14.91 27.03 6.59
N LEU A 38 14.67 25.89 5.94
CA LEU A 38 14.86 24.57 6.53
C LEU A 38 16.33 24.32 6.92
N ARG A 39 17.29 24.65 6.04
CA ARG A 39 18.73 24.53 6.33
C ARG A 39 19.15 25.41 7.49
N GLN A 40 18.72 26.68 7.49
CA GLN A 40 19.01 27.60 8.59
C GLN A 40 18.49 27.06 9.93
N GLU A 41 17.29 26.49 9.96
CA GLU A 41 16.72 25.90 11.17
C GLU A 41 17.49 24.67 11.66
N ILE A 42 17.99 23.83 10.74
CA ILE A 42 18.84 22.67 11.08
C ILE A 42 20.19 23.11 11.63
N ASP A 43 20.83 24.10 10.99
CA ASP A 43 22.11 24.66 11.42
C ASP A 43 21.97 25.33 12.80
N ASN A 44 20.87 26.06 13.04
CA ASN A 44 20.56 26.67 14.33
C ASN A 44 20.41 25.64 15.47
N ARG A 45 19.85 24.46 15.17
CA ARG A 45 19.65 23.39 16.14
C ARG A 45 20.89 22.55 16.39
N GLN A 46 21.95 22.72 15.59
CA GLN A 46 23.20 21.96 15.68
C GLN A 46 22.95 20.45 15.86
N ILE A 47 22.08 19.90 15.00
CA ILE A 47 21.67 18.49 15.11
C ILE A 47 22.93 17.61 15.04
N PRO A 48 23.23 16.80 16.07
CA PRO A 48 24.46 16.04 16.12
C PRO A 48 24.50 15.00 15.01
N GLN A 49 25.69 14.74 14.46
CA GLN A 49 25.88 13.79 13.36
C GLN A 49 25.37 12.37 13.69
N LYS A 50 25.36 12.01 14.98
CA LYS A 50 24.79 10.76 15.48
C LYS A 50 23.29 10.66 15.17
N ASP A 51 22.52 11.71 15.40
CA ASP A 51 21.07 11.73 15.17
C ASP A 51 20.75 11.65 13.67
N VAL A 52 21.55 12.31 12.82
CA VAL A 52 21.42 12.19 11.36
C VAL A 52 21.69 10.76 10.90
N THR A 53 22.69 10.10 11.48
CA THR A 53 23.04 8.72 11.14
C THR A 53 21.95 7.75 11.62
N GLU A 54 21.43 7.97 12.83
CA GLU A 54 20.33 7.19 13.39
C GLU A 54 19.04 7.36 12.57
N PHE A 55 18.71 8.57 12.13
CA PHE A 55 17.59 8.84 11.25
C PHE A 55 17.73 8.08 9.92
N LYS A 56 18.87 8.21 9.24
CA LYS A 56 19.13 7.49 7.98
C LYS A 56 19.02 5.98 8.16
N PHE A 57 19.54 5.45 9.26
CA PHE A 57 19.42 4.04 9.58
C PHE A 57 17.96 3.62 9.79
N LYS A 58 17.18 4.36 10.59
CA LYS A 58 15.75 4.10 10.79
C LYS A 58 14.96 4.15 9.48
N THR A 59 15.22 5.14 8.63
CA THR A 59 14.56 5.26 7.33
C THR A 59 14.92 4.09 6.42
N ALA A 60 16.20 3.72 6.33
CA ALA A 60 16.64 2.58 5.53
C ALA A 60 16.01 1.25 6.01
N VAL A 61 15.97 1.04 7.33
CA VAL A 61 15.33 -0.14 7.93
C VAL A 61 13.83 -0.16 7.63
N ASN A 62 13.13 0.96 7.79
CA ASN A 62 11.70 1.04 7.46
C ASN A 62 11.44 0.78 5.97
N LYS A 63 12.24 1.33 5.06
CA LYS A 63 12.14 1.07 3.62
C LYS A 63 12.38 -0.41 3.30
N ALA A 64 13.36 -1.05 3.93
CA ALA A 64 13.61 -2.48 3.79
C ALA A 64 12.40 -3.30 4.26
N ILE A 65 11.86 -3.00 5.46
CA ILE A 65 10.67 -3.68 6.00
C ILE A 65 9.46 -3.52 5.06
N LEU A 66 9.21 -2.32 4.55
CA LEU A 66 8.10 -2.09 3.62
C LEU A 66 8.29 -2.85 2.31
N THR A 67 9.51 -2.91 1.79
CA THR A 67 9.84 -3.68 0.58
C THR A 67 9.66 -5.19 0.80
N GLU A 68 10.06 -5.71 1.95
CA GLU A 68 9.83 -7.13 2.29
C GLU A 68 8.33 -7.42 2.42
N ARG A 69 7.58 -6.56 3.12
CA ARG A 69 6.12 -6.70 3.26
C ARG A 69 5.39 -6.62 1.92
N SER A 70 5.87 -5.77 1.00
CA SER A 70 5.24 -5.59 -0.31
C SER A 70 5.30 -6.85 -1.16
N LEU A 71 6.28 -7.73 -0.92
CA LEU A 71 6.46 -8.98 -1.65
C LEU A 71 5.64 -10.15 -1.08
N VAL A 72 5.07 -10.01 0.12
CA VAL A 72 4.33 -11.09 0.78
C VAL A 72 3.05 -11.40 -0.02
N PRO A 73 2.92 -12.61 -0.59
CA PRO A 73 1.74 -13.00 -1.35
C PRO A 73 0.59 -13.45 -0.43
N LEU A 74 -0.62 -13.52 -0.99
CA LEU A 74 -1.72 -14.23 -0.36
C LEU A 74 -1.39 -15.72 -0.21
N SER A 75 -1.76 -16.30 0.92
CA SER A 75 -1.71 -17.75 1.09
C SER A 75 -2.69 -18.44 0.13
N PRO A 76 -2.45 -19.70 -0.27
CA PRO A 76 -3.37 -20.45 -1.13
C PRO A 76 -4.80 -20.48 -0.59
N TRP A 77 -4.95 -20.69 0.71
CA TRP A 77 -6.25 -20.68 1.39
C TRP A 77 -6.95 -19.32 1.37
N GLN A 78 -6.19 -18.24 1.51
CA GLN A 78 -6.75 -16.90 1.35
C GLN A 78 -7.24 -16.69 -0.09
N LYS A 79 -6.50 -17.14 -1.11
CA LYS A 79 -6.94 -17.00 -2.51
C LYS A 79 -8.26 -17.71 -2.78
N VAL A 80 -8.40 -18.92 -2.24
CA VAL A 80 -9.67 -19.68 -2.25
C VAL A 80 -10.75 -18.86 -1.55
N PHE A 81 -10.50 -18.41 -0.31
CA PHE A 81 -11.46 -17.61 0.45
C PHE A 81 -11.94 -16.38 -0.33
N TYR A 82 -11.05 -15.52 -0.83
CA TYR A 82 -11.44 -14.30 -1.54
C TYR A 82 -12.15 -14.55 -2.88
N PHE A 83 -11.85 -15.67 -3.55
CA PHE A 83 -12.53 -16.04 -4.80
C PHE A 83 -13.97 -16.48 -4.55
N PHE A 84 -14.20 -17.30 -3.52
CA PHE A 84 -15.54 -17.81 -3.20
C PHE A 84 -16.36 -16.88 -2.29
N ALA A 85 -15.70 -15.97 -1.56
CA ALA A 85 -16.32 -15.03 -0.63
C ALA A 85 -17.09 -13.88 -1.30
N PHE A 86 -17.19 -13.81 -2.63
CA PHE A 86 -17.97 -12.75 -3.28
C PHE A 86 -19.46 -12.82 -2.92
N PHE A 87 -19.98 -14.01 -2.58
CA PHE A 87 -21.37 -14.21 -2.11
C PHE A 87 -21.65 -13.59 -0.74
N ILE A 88 -20.60 -13.21 -0.01
CA ILE A 88 -20.77 -12.61 1.30
C ILE A 88 -21.44 -11.24 1.11
N PRO A 89 -22.56 -10.98 1.82
CA PRO A 89 -23.34 -9.76 1.66
C PRO A 89 -22.50 -8.47 1.73
N PRO A 90 -22.92 -7.39 1.04
CA PRO A 90 -22.14 -6.17 0.89
C PRO A 90 -21.73 -5.52 2.22
N TYR A 91 -22.51 -5.72 3.31
CA TYR A 91 -22.16 -5.24 4.64
C TYR A 91 -20.90 -5.91 5.23
N LEU A 92 -20.68 -7.21 4.99
CA LEU A 92 -19.40 -7.87 5.30
C LEU A 92 -18.36 -7.61 4.20
N GLY A 93 -18.79 -7.37 2.96
CA GLY A 93 -17.92 -6.97 1.84
C GLY A 93 -17.15 -5.66 2.10
N ILE A 94 -17.74 -4.73 2.87
CA ILE A 94 -17.08 -3.52 3.36
C ILE A 94 -15.95 -3.87 4.34
N VAL A 95 -16.16 -4.82 5.25
CA VAL A 95 -15.13 -5.29 6.19
C VAL A 95 -13.97 -5.96 5.44
N ILE A 96 -14.27 -6.79 4.45
CA ILE A 96 -13.27 -7.46 3.60
C ILE A 96 -12.51 -6.42 2.74
N GLY A 97 -13.19 -5.37 2.27
CA GLY A 97 -12.56 -4.23 1.61
C GLY A 97 -11.64 -3.43 2.54
N ALA A 98 -12.05 -3.23 3.79
CA ALA A 98 -11.27 -2.54 4.82
C ALA A 98 -9.99 -3.31 5.16
N PHE A 99 -10.02 -4.65 5.22
CA PHE A 99 -8.80 -5.47 5.35
C PHE A 99 -7.83 -5.28 4.18
N GLY A 100 -8.34 -5.04 2.97
CA GLY A 100 -7.53 -4.72 1.80
C GLY A 100 -6.86 -3.34 1.89
N MET A 101 -7.58 -2.33 2.39
CA MET A 101 -7.07 -0.98 2.59
C MET A 101 -6.00 -0.91 3.68
N ASN A 102 -6.23 -1.56 4.82
CA ASN A 102 -5.24 -1.64 5.91
C ASN A 102 -3.96 -2.37 5.44
N SER A 103 -4.11 -3.37 4.57
CA SER A 103 -2.96 -4.09 4.01
C SER A 103 -2.10 -3.18 3.11
N GLU A 104 -2.70 -2.25 2.37
CA GLU A 104 -1.98 -1.32 1.50
C GLU A 104 -1.22 -0.27 2.34
N GLU A 105 -1.87 0.25 3.39
CA GLU A 105 -1.27 1.18 4.37
C GLU A 105 -0.12 0.54 5.19
N ASP A 106 -0.22 -0.76 5.49
CA ASP A 106 0.80 -1.53 6.22
C ASP A 106 2.00 -1.97 5.34
N GLY A 107 1.98 -1.64 4.05
CA GLY A 107 3.01 -1.97 3.07
C GLY A 107 2.83 -3.32 2.35
N TYR A 108 1.73 -4.05 2.58
CA TYR A 108 1.40 -5.33 1.92
C TYR A 108 0.71 -5.15 0.57
N THR A 109 1.34 -4.42 -0.35
CA THR A 109 0.74 -4.04 -1.65
C THR A 109 0.41 -5.24 -2.54
N THR A 110 1.28 -6.26 -2.65
CA THR A 110 0.99 -7.49 -3.40
C THR A 110 -0.23 -8.21 -2.84
N LYS A 111 -0.33 -8.27 -1.50
CA LYS A 111 -1.44 -8.92 -0.81
C LYS A 111 -2.75 -8.23 -1.16
N ALA A 112 -2.82 -6.90 -1.02
CA ALA A 112 -4.01 -6.11 -1.35
C ALA A 112 -4.43 -6.28 -2.82
N ARG A 113 -3.47 -6.28 -3.75
CA ARG A 113 -3.72 -6.48 -5.18
C ARG A 113 -4.27 -7.88 -5.49
N GLN A 114 -3.69 -8.92 -4.90
CA GLN A 114 -4.16 -10.29 -5.07
C GLN A 114 -5.58 -10.47 -4.48
N MET A 115 -5.88 -9.88 -3.32
CA MET A 115 -7.24 -9.89 -2.76
C MET A 115 -8.26 -9.28 -3.74
N ARG A 116 -7.97 -8.07 -4.26
CA ARG A 116 -8.84 -7.38 -5.21
C ARG A 116 -9.04 -8.20 -6.49
N PHE A 117 -7.97 -8.78 -7.02
CA PHE A 117 -8.02 -9.63 -8.19
C PHE A 117 -8.92 -10.86 -7.99
N PHE A 118 -8.69 -11.65 -6.92
CA PHE A 118 -9.47 -12.87 -6.69
C PHE A 118 -10.95 -12.57 -6.40
N ARG A 119 -11.24 -11.45 -5.71
CA ARG A 119 -12.63 -11.02 -5.47
C ARG A 119 -13.37 -10.70 -6.77
N TRP A 120 -12.76 -9.91 -7.65
CA TRP A 120 -13.36 -9.58 -8.94
C TRP A 120 -13.42 -10.78 -9.89
N ALA A 121 -12.38 -11.60 -9.93
CA ALA A 121 -12.36 -12.83 -10.73
C ALA A 121 -13.46 -13.81 -10.29
N GLY A 122 -13.68 -13.97 -8.97
CA GLY A 122 -14.77 -14.78 -8.42
C GLY A 122 -16.17 -14.24 -8.74
N PHE A 123 -16.34 -12.92 -8.67
CA PHE A 123 -17.59 -12.26 -9.07
C PHE A 123 -17.90 -12.47 -10.56
N LEU A 124 -16.94 -12.19 -11.44
CA LEU A 124 -17.08 -12.33 -12.89
C LEU A 124 -17.29 -13.80 -13.29
N SER A 125 -16.51 -14.72 -12.72
CA SER A 125 -16.65 -16.15 -13.01
C SER A 125 -18.05 -16.64 -12.66
N THR A 126 -18.60 -16.19 -11.53
CA THR A 126 -19.91 -16.63 -11.08
C THR A 126 -21.03 -16.06 -11.96
N LEU A 127 -20.93 -14.80 -12.38
CA LEU A 127 -21.89 -14.24 -13.36
C LEU A 127 -21.92 -15.05 -14.66
N ILE A 128 -20.75 -15.40 -15.20
CA ILE A 128 -20.64 -16.19 -16.43
C ILE A 128 -21.22 -17.60 -16.22
N ILE A 129 -20.90 -18.24 -15.09
CA ILE A 129 -21.35 -19.59 -14.77
C ILE A 129 -22.88 -19.63 -14.58
N ILE A 130 -23.49 -18.63 -13.94
CA ILE A 130 -24.96 -18.56 -13.79
C ILE A 130 -25.65 -18.55 -15.14
N VAL A 131 -25.14 -17.79 -16.10
CA VAL A 131 -25.69 -17.72 -17.46
C VAL A 131 -25.58 -19.09 -18.16
N ILE A 132 -24.41 -19.71 -18.11
CA ILE A 132 -24.14 -21.01 -18.76
C ILE A 132 -24.93 -22.15 -18.11
N CYS A 133 -24.99 -22.20 -16.78
CA CYS A 133 -25.60 -23.28 -16.01
C CYS A 133 -27.11 -23.13 -15.84
N SER A 134 -27.74 -22.09 -16.39
CA SER A 134 -29.19 -21.87 -16.30
C SER A 134 -30.02 -23.06 -16.80
N GLN A 135 -29.48 -23.81 -17.76
CA GLN A 135 -30.12 -24.99 -18.36
C GLN A 135 -29.62 -26.32 -17.75
N VAL A 136 -28.36 -26.35 -17.29
CA VAL A 136 -27.71 -27.57 -16.76
C VAL A 136 -26.96 -27.22 -15.47
N PRO A 137 -27.63 -27.25 -14.31
CA PRO A 137 -27.07 -26.74 -13.06
C PRO A 137 -25.87 -27.56 -12.57
N LEU A 138 -25.79 -28.85 -12.90
CA LEU A 138 -24.67 -29.72 -12.52
C LEU A 138 -23.31 -29.26 -13.08
N LEU A 139 -23.29 -28.49 -14.18
CA LEU A 139 -22.05 -27.94 -14.74
C LEU A 139 -21.35 -26.97 -13.77
N ILE A 140 -22.05 -26.41 -12.79
CA ILE A 140 -21.45 -25.51 -11.79
C ILE A 140 -20.33 -26.19 -11.00
N LEU A 141 -20.45 -27.48 -10.71
CA LEU A 141 -19.47 -28.24 -9.93
C LEU A 141 -18.14 -28.40 -10.66
N ILE A 142 -18.13 -28.28 -11.99
CA ILE A 142 -16.95 -28.43 -12.84
C ILE A 142 -16.43 -27.05 -13.26
N LEU A 143 -17.32 -26.18 -13.74
CA LEU A 143 -16.96 -24.86 -14.26
C LEU A 143 -16.42 -23.94 -13.16
N TRP A 144 -16.92 -24.05 -11.94
CA TRP A 144 -16.51 -23.16 -10.86
C TRP A 144 -15.08 -23.43 -10.37
N PRO A 145 -14.68 -24.68 -10.05
CA PRO A 145 -13.27 -25.00 -9.78
C PRO A 145 -12.35 -24.73 -10.98
N ALA A 146 -12.81 -24.99 -12.21
CA ALA A 146 -12.04 -24.70 -13.42
C ALA A 146 -11.75 -23.20 -13.58
N SER A 147 -12.75 -22.35 -13.30
CA SER A 147 -12.59 -20.90 -13.32
C SER A 147 -11.61 -20.40 -12.25
N PHE A 148 -11.60 -21.01 -11.07
CA PHE A 148 -10.60 -20.72 -10.04
C PHE A 148 -9.19 -21.10 -10.50
N ALA A 149 -9.01 -22.30 -11.07
CA ALA A 149 -7.72 -22.73 -11.60
C ALA A 149 -7.20 -21.79 -12.70
N LEU A 150 -8.10 -21.27 -13.55
CA LEU A 150 -7.77 -20.25 -14.54
C LEU A 150 -7.34 -18.94 -13.87
N ALA A 151 -8.14 -18.42 -12.95
CA ALA A 151 -7.82 -17.19 -12.21
C ALA A 151 -6.49 -17.31 -11.45
N TYR A 152 -6.20 -18.48 -10.87
CA TYR A 152 -4.96 -18.74 -10.15
C TYR A 152 -3.72 -18.60 -11.06
N LYS A 153 -3.81 -19.01 -12.32
CA LYS A 153 -2.71 -18.84 -13.30
C LYS A 153 -2.47 -17.37 -13.67
N PHE A 154 -3.52 -16.56 -13.71
CA PHE A 154 -3.45 -15.13 -14.03
C PHE A 154 -3.29 -14.23 -12.81
N ALA A 155 -3.08 -14.81 -11.62
CA ALA A 155 -2.95 -14.04 -10.39
C ALA A 155 -1.76 -13.05 -10.48
N PRO A 156 -1.93 -11.81 -9.99
CA PRO A 156 -0.85 -10.82 -9.96
C PRO A 156 0.39 -11.38 -9.26
N LYS A 157 1.55 -11.25 -9.90
CA LYS A 157 2.83 -11.65 -9.30
C LYS A 157 3.29 -10.63 -8.26
N PRO A 158 4.11 -11.04 -7.28
CA PRO A 158 4.73 -10.11 -6.34
C PRO A 158 5.47 -8.99 -7.08
N GLN A 159 5.28 -7.76 -6.62
CA GLN A 159 6.00 -6.60 -7.12
C GLN A 159 6.67 -5.89 -5.95
N ALA A 160 7.91 -5.45 -6.18
CA ALA A 160 8.62 -4.63 -5.21
C ALA A 160 7.89 -3.30 -5.03
N TYR A 161 7.95 -2.75 -3.82
CA TYR A 161 7.43 -1.43 -3.52
C TYR A 161 8.15 -0.38 -4.40
N THR A 162 7.38 0.44 -5.10
CA THR A 162 7.88 1.62 -5.82
C THR A 162 7.34 2.86 -5.13
N GLU A 163 8.22 3.69 -4.58
CA GLU A 163 7.86 5.02 -4.09
C GLU A 163 7.28 5.81 -5.28
N HIS A 164 5.99 6.12 -5.20
CA HIS A 164 5.29 7.02 -6.12
C HIS A 164 5.11 8.38 -5.48
#